data_AF-A0A836V0K5-F1
#
_entry.id   AF-A0A836V0K5-F1
#
_cell.length_a   1.000
_cell.length_b   1.000
_cell.length_c   1.000
_cell.angle_alpha   90.00
_cell.angle_beta   90.00
_cell.angle_gamma   90.00
#
_symmetry.space_group_name_H-M   'P 1'
#
loop_
_entity.id
_entity.type
_entity.pdbx_description
1 polymer ?
#
loop_
_entity_poly.entity_id
_entity_poly.type
_entity_poly.pdbx_seq_one_letter_code
_entity_poly.pdbx_strand_id
1 'polypeptide(L)'
;MILALLRKDYPKNEIESVSVKFSGSTDETSASQKISEKFQTNHHVLEIDNFLEELPKAISIVKQPFWDLHWYYLVKKMKTLTNTFFSGDGGDELFGGYTFRYKKFLETTNKDSNVNEKIIAYLNCHERDWVPDQELVFGIENHFAWNEIYKILEPYFNNSLSRLTQVFLADYNGIP
;
A
#
# COMPACT_ATOMS: atom_id res chain seq x y z
N MET A 1 -11.26 -10.93 4.34
CA MET A 1 -10.92 -12.31 3.90
C MET A 1 -10.15 -13.07 4.98
N ILE A 2 -8.97 -12.59 5.40
CA ILE A 2 -8.10 -13.27 6.37
C ILE A 2 -8.81 -13.65 7.67
N LEU A 3 -9.53 -12.72 8.30
CA LEU A 3 -10.27 -13.01 9.52
C LEU A 3 -11.31 -14.14 9.34
N ALA A 4 -11.97 -14.20 8.18
CA ALA A 4 -12.93 -15.24 7.88
C ALA A 4 -12.27 -16.62 7.78
N LEU A 5 -11.06 -16.68 7.19
CA LEU A 5 -10.26 -17.92 7.12
C LEU A 5 -9.79 -18.33 8.51
N LEU A 6 -9.23 -17.40 9.29
CA LEU A 6 -8.80 -17.67 10.67
C LEU A 6 -9.94 -18.22 11.53
N ARG A 7 -11.12 -17.60 11.48
CA ARG A 7 -12.29 -18.08 12.24
C ARG A 7 -12.80 -19.43 11.72
N LYS A 8 -12.72 -19.69 10.42
CA LYS A 8 -13.14 -20.98 9.84
C LYS A 8 -12.21 -22.12 10.25
N ASP A 9 -10.90 -21.91 10.16
CA ASP A 9 -9.90 -22.95 10.38
C ASP A 9 -9.56 -23.13 11.87
N TYR A 10 -9.71 -22.08 12.67
CA TYR A 10 -9.49 -22.06 14.11
C TYR A 10 -10.73 -21.57 14.88
N PRO A 11 -11.87 -22.29 14.80
CA PRO A 11 -13.16 -21.81 15.30
C PRO A 11 -13.20 -21.57 16.80
N LYS A 12 -12.38 -22.29 17.58
CA LYS A 12 -12.33 -22.21 19.04
C LYS A 12 -11.35 -21.18 19.58
N ASN A 13 -10.47 -20.62 18.74
CA ASN A 13 -9.46 -19.68 19.21
C ASN A 13 -10.12 -18.33 19.53
N GLU A 14 -9.66 -17.69 20.60
CA GLU A 14 -9.89 -16.27 20.77
C GLU A 14 -9.06 -15.51 19.73
N ILE A 15 -9.70 -14.57 19.05
CA ILE A 15 -9.09 -13.78 17.99
C ILE A 15 -9.20 -12.32 18.39
N GLU A 16 -8.06 -11.68 18.51
CA GLU A 16 -7.92 -10.23 18.71
C GLU A 16 -8.00 -9.54 17.35
N SER A 17 -8.79 -8.47 17.24
CA SER A 17 -8.82 -7.62 16.06
C SER A 17 -8.66 -6.16 16.45
N VAL A 18 -7.94 -5.40 15.62
CA VAL A 18 -7.67 -3.98 15.87
C VAL A 18 -8.01 -3.18 14.63
N SER A 19 -8.78 -2.12 14.78
CA SER A 19 -8.97 -1.07 13.77
C SER A 19 -8.35 0.23 14.23
N VAL A 20 -7.86 1.04 13.29
CA VAL A 20 -7.31 2.37 13.58
C VAL A 20 -8.33 3.44 13.22
N LYS A 21 -8.37 4.51 14.01
CA LYS A 21 -9.12 5.73 13.72
C LYS A 21 -8.19 6.93 13.84
N PHE A 22 -8.09 7.72 12.79
CA PHE A 22 -7.34 8.97 12.83
C PHE A 22 -8.29 10.16 13.03
N SER A 23 -7.87 11.11 13.84
CA SER A 23 -8.63 12.34 14.02
C SER A 23 -8.70 13.15 12.73
N GLY A 24 -9.92 13.49 12.29
CA GLY A 24 -10.17 14.23 11.05
C GLY A 24 -10.13 13.40 9.77
N SER A 25 -10.02 12.07 9.84
CA SER A 25 -10.11 11.19 8.68
C SER A 25 -11.50 10.57 8.53
N THR A 26 -11.72 9.87 7.40
CA THR A 26 -12.83 8.92 7.29
C THR A 26 -12.72 7.87 8.40
N ASP A 27 -13.85 7.59 9.05
CA ASP A 27 -13.95 6.64 10.15
C ASP A 27 -14.58 5.32 9.67
N GLU A 28 -13.77 4.26 9.62
CA GLU A 28 -14.17 2.92 9.21
C GLU A 28 -14.47 1.98 10.39
N THR A 29 -14.40 2.48 11.63
CA THR A 29 -14.57 1.66 12.84
C THR A 29 -15.95 1.02 12.94
N SER A 30 -17.01 1.71 12.47
CA SER A 30 -18.36 1.13 12.43
C SER A 30 -18.46 -0.09 11.50
N ALA A 31 -17.78 -0.05 10.36
CA ALA A 31 -17.72 -1.19 9.44
C ALA A 31 -16.87 -2.32 10.05
N SER A 32 -15.74 -1.97 10.65
CA SER A 32 -14.85 -2.92 11.35
C SER A 32 -15.56 -3.64 12.50
N GLN A 33 -16.37 -2.92 13.29
CA GLN A 33 -17.16 -3.48 14.38
C GLN A 33 -18.16 -4.53 13.88
N LYS A 34 -18.90 -4.25 12.79
CA LYS A 34 -19.83 -5.22 12.20
C LYS A 34 -19.12 -6.51 11.74
N ILE A 35 -17.91 -6.37 11.21
CA ILE A 35 -17.08 -7.52 10.80
C ILE A 35 -16.63 -8.30 12.05
N SER A 36 -16.18 -7.60 13.09
CA SER A 36 -15.81 -8.22 14.37
C SER A 36 -16.97 -9.02 14.97
N GLU A 37 -18.17 -8.42 15.06
CA GLU A 37 -19.36 -9.08 15.63
C GLU A 37 -19.70 -10.36 14.86
N LYS A 38 -19.65 -10.29 13.53
CA LYS A 38 -19.88 -11.44 12.65
C LYS A 38 -18.90 -12.58 12.89
N PHE A 39 -17.62 -12.28 13.15
CA PHE A 39 -16.57 -13.27 13.36
C PHE A 39 -16.17 -13.45 14.84
N GLN A 40 -16.94 -12.87 15.75
CA GLN A 40 -16.78 -12.96 17.20
C GLN A 40 -15.33 -12.71 17.65
N THR A 41 -14.77 -11.57 17.29
CA THR A 41 -13.42 -11.17 17.73
C THR A 41 -13.48 -10.27 18.96
N ASN A 42 -12.45 -10.30 19.79
CA ASN A 42 -12.23 -9.25 20.78
C ASN A 42 -11.67 -8.01 20.06
N HIS A 43 -12.53 -7.03 19.82
CA HIS A 43 -12.23 -5.89 18.95
C HIS A 43 -11.76 -4.68 19.73
N HIS A 44 -10.69 -4.07 19.26
CA HIS A 44 -10.13 -2.86 19.83
C HIS A 44 -10.08 -1.77 18.76
N VAL A 45 -10.50 -0.58 19.15
CA VAL A 45 -10.28 0.63 18.35
C VAL A 45 -9.05 1.34 18.90
N LEU A 46 -8.07 1.60 18.03
CA LEU A 46 -6.90 2.41 18.33
C LEU A 46 -7.11 3.80 17.74
N GLU A 47 -7.35 4.78 18.60
CA GLU A 47 -7.49 6.17 18.20
C GLU A 47 -6.12 6.86 18.18
N ILE A 48 -5.81 7.54 17.07
CA ILE A 48 -4.57 8.28 16.86
C ILE A 48 -4.93 9.72 16.54
N ASP A 49 -4.72 10.60 17.52
CA ASP A 49 -5.01 12.02 17.37
C ASP A 49 -3.93 12.76 16.58
N ASN A 50 -2.67 12.50 16.92
CA ASN A 50 -1.52 13.11 16.26
C ASN A 50 -0.55 12.03 15.76
N PHE A 51 -0.71 11.67 14.49
CA PHE A 51 0.18 10.71 13.82
C PHE A 51 1.66 11.14 13.80
N LEU A 52 1.92 12.46 13.82
CA LEU A 52 3.28 12.99 13.72
C LEU A 52 4.08 12.86 15.02
N GLU A 53 3.42 12.62 16.15
CA GLU A 53 4.04 12.61 17.48
C GLU A 53 5.12 11.52 17.61
N GLU A 54 4.85 10.30 17.16
CA GLU A 54 5.82 9.20 17.20
C GLU A 54 6.55 8.98 15.87
N LEU A 55 6.33 9.84 14.86
CA LEU A 55 6.92 9.67 13.54
C LEU A 55 8.47 9.61 13.57
N PRO A 56 9.21 10.44 14.32
CA PRO A 56 10.66 10.31 14.41
C PRO A 56 11.10 8.94 14.95
N LYS A 57 10.36 8.40 15.91
CA LYS A 57 10.63 7.09 16.49
C LYS A 57 10.31 5.97 15.50
N ALA A 58 9.17 6.06 14.80
CA ALA A 58 8.81 5.10 13.76
C ALA A 58 9.88 5.05 12.66
N ILE A 59 10.33 6.21 12.15
CA ILE A 59 11.42 6.33 11.17
C ILE A 59 12.72 5.73 11.74
N SER A 60 13.05 5.99 13.01
CA SER A 60 14.24 5.43 13.65
C SER A 60 14.25 3.90 13.71
N ILE A 61 13.08 3.25 13.67
CA ILE A 61 12.93 1.80 13.69
C ILE A 61 13.00 1.24 12.27
N VAL A 62 12.24 1.81 11.33
CA VAL A 62 12.22 1.33 9.93
C VAL A 62 13.47 1.72 9.14
N LYS A 63 14.27 2.65 9.66
CA LYS A 63 15.53 3.15 9.07
C LYS A 63 15.39 3.87 7.73
N GLN A 64 14.18 4.16 7.29
CA GLN A 64 13.91 4.94 6.07
C GLN A 64 12.62 5.75 6.21
N PRO A 65 12.51 6.92 5.54
CA PRO A 65 11.22 7.57 5.38
C PRO A 65 10.29 6.65 4.59
N PHE A 66 9.11 6.38 5.13
CA PHE A 66 8.13 5.50 4.52
C PHE A 66 6.74 6.10 4.73
N TRP A 67 5.92 6.15 3.68
CA TRP A 67 4.62 6.83 3.74
C TRP A 67 3.62 6.06 4.60
N ASP A 68 3.78 4.73 4.72
CA ASP A 68 2.84 3.86 5.43
C ASP A 68 3.28 3.51 6.87
N LEU A 69 3.82 4.50 7.59
CA LEU A 69 4.35 4.29 8.95
C LEU A 69 3.30 4.14 10.05
N HIS A 70 2.01 4.23 9.71
CA HIS A 70 0.92 4.01 10.66
C HIS A 70 0.91 2.59 11.24
N TRP A 71 1.50 1.63 10.53
CA TRP A 71 1.77 0.29 11.02
C TRP A 71 2.52 0.24 12.35
N TYR A 72 3.36 1.25 12.64
CA TYR A 72 4.06 1.34 13.92
C TYR A 72 3.09 1.32 15.12
N TYR A 73 2.01 2.09 15.05
CA TYR A 73 1.00 2.17 16.11
C TYR A 73 0.22 0.85 16.24
N LEU A 74 -0.14 0.25 15.10
CA LEU A 74 -0.79 -1.05 15.05
C LEU A 74 0.07 -2.14 15.69
N VAL A 75 1.34 -2.27 15.29
CA VAL A 75 2.26 -3.27 15.84
C VAL A 75 2.48 -3.06 17.33
N LYS A 76 2.63 -1.81 17.78
CA LYS A 76 2.77 -1.46 19.21
C LYS A 76 1.55 -1.92 20.01
N LYS A 77 0.33 -1.72 19.51
CA LYS A 77 -0.91 -2.19 20.14
C LYS A 77 -1.05 -3.72 20.05
N MET A 78 -0.82 -4.32 18.89
CA MET A 78 -0.93 -5.77 18.70
C MET A 78 0.04 -6.54 19.61
N LYS A 79 1.24 -5.99 19.85
CA LYS A 79 2.23 -6.62 20.72
C LYS A 79 1.76 -6.75 22.17
N THR A 80 0.83 -5.92 22.64
CA THR A 80 0.23 -6.07 23.98
C THR A 80 -0.87 -7.13 24.04
N LEU A 81 -1.35 -7.61 22.89
CA LEU A 81 -2.47 -8.55 22.76
C LEU A 81 -1.99 -9.96 22.37
N THR A 82 -1.09 -10.06 21.41
CA THR A 82 -0.63 -11.34 20.84
C THR A 82 0.78 -11.24 20.26
N ASN A 83 1.43 -12.39 20.09
CA ASN A 83 2.72 -12.51 19.42
C ASN A 83 2.60 -12.77 17.90
N THR A 84 1.41 -13.14 17.41
CA THR A 84 1.19 -13.46 15.99
C THR A 84 0.14 -12.52 15.41
N PHE A 85 0.46 -11.89 14.27
CA PHE A 85 -0.40 -10.93 13.59
C PHE A 85 -0.59 -11.34 12.13
N PHE A 86 -1.80 -11.12 11.61
CA PHE A 86 -2.14 -11.32 10.21
C PHE A 86 -2.76 -10.04 9.66
N SER A 87 -2.26 -9.55 8.52
CA SER A 87 -2.85 -8.46 7.76
C SER A 87 -3.43 -8.95 6.43
N GLY A 88 -4.30 -8.14 5.83
CA GLY A 88 -4.71 -8.30 4.43
C GLY A 88 -3.86 -7.48 3.46
N ASP A 89 -2.68 -7.03 3.90
CA ASP A 89 -1.74 -6.24 3.10
C ASP A 89 -1.22 -7.07 1.91
N GLY A 90 -0.98 -6.43 0.75
CA GLY A 90 -0.64 -7.12 -0.49
C GLY A 90 -1.84 -7.69 -1.28
N GLY A 91 -3.06 -7.56 -0.76
CA GLY A 91 -4.26 -8.10 -1.39
C GLY A 91 -4.62 -7.42 -2.71
N ASP A 92 -4.45 -6.09 -2.77
CA ASP A 92 -4.78 -5.32 -3.97
C ASP A 92 -3.78 -5.59 -5.10
N GLU A 93 -2.51 -5.81 -4.78
CA GLU A 93 -1.45 -6.20 -5.72
C GLU A 93 -1.73 -7.60 -6.30
N LEU A 94 -2.13 -8.55 -5.45
CA LEU A 94 -2.35 -9.93 -5.88
C LEU A 94 -3.65 -10.11 -6.68
N PHE A 95 -4.71 -9.37 -6.32
CA PHE A 95 -6.05 -9.55 -6.90
C PHE A 95 -6.49 -8.40 -7.82
N GLY A 96 -5.63 -7.42 -8.08
CA GLY A 96 -5.95 -6.29 -8.95
C GLY A 96 -6.96 -5.31 -8.35
N GLY A 97 -6.79 -4.97 -7.07
CA GLY A 97 -7.67 -4.04 -6.35
C GLY A 97 -7.56 -2.58 -6.78
N TYR A 98 -6.42 -2.17 -7.38
CA TYR A 98 -6.21 -0.82 -7.90
C TYR A 98 -6.87 -0.57 -9.26
N THR A 99 -8.15 -0.94 -9.39
CA THR A 99 -8.93 -0.87 -10.64
C THR A 99 -8.89 0.50 -11.32
N PHE A 100 -8.83 1.59 -10.55
CA PHE A 100 -8.70 2.94 -11.07
C PHE A 100 -7.37 3.18 -11.81
N ARG A 101 -6.25 2.62 -11.31
CA ARG A 101 -4.94 2.69 -11.97
C ARG A 101 -4.97 1.93 -13.28
N TYR A 102 -5.51 0.70 -13.26
CA TYR A 102 -5.57 -0.15 -14.44
C TYR A 102 -6.46 0.42 -15.53
N LYS A 103 -7.61 0.96 -15.15
CA LYS A 103 -8.51 1.66 -16.07
C LYS A 103 -7.79 2.85 -16.71
N LYS A 104 -7.19 3.73 -15.91
CA LYS A 104 -6.47 4.90 -16.40
C LYS A 104 -5.36 4.53 -17.37
N PHE A 105 -4.54 3.52 -17.05
CA PHE A 105 -3.47 3.04 -17.92
C PHE A 105 -3.99 2.51 -19.26
N LEU A 106 -5.08 1.74 -19.24
CA LEU A 106 -5.65 1.18 -20.46
C LEU A 106 -6.30 2.25 -21.35
N GLU A 107 -6.84 3.32 -20.76
CA GLU A 107 -7.41 4.48 -21.45
C GLU A 107 -6.35 5.41 -22.04
N THR A 108 -5.17 5.51 -21.42
CA THR A 108 -4.07 6.39 -21.85
C THR A 108 -3.04 5.72 -22.74
N THR A 109 -3.11 4.41 -22.91
CA THR A 109 -2.23 3.63 -23.80
C THR A 109 -3.03 2.86 -24.85
N ASN A 110 -2.35 2.36 -25.87
CA ASN A 110 -2.93 1.43 -26.84
C ASN A 110 -1.88 0.40 -27.29
N LYS A 111 -2.24 -0.45 -28.26
CA LYS A 111 -1.36 -1.53 -28.76
C LYS A 111 -0.09 -1.01 -29.46
N ASP A 112 -0.13 0.20 -29.98
CA ASP A 112 0.94 0.85 -30.73
C ASP A 112 1.81 1.73 -29.82
N SER A 113 1.43 1.89 -28.54
CA SER A 113 2.21 2.64 -27.56
C SER A 113 3.60 2.03 -27.37
N ASN A 114 4.63 2.87 -27.43
CA ASN A 114 6.00 2.44 -27.21
C ASN A 114 6.31 2.30 -25.71
N VAL A 115 7.51 1.79 -25.39
CA VAL A 115 7.95 1.52 -24.01
C VAL A 115 7.91 2.77 -23.14
N ASN A 116 8.43 3.91 -23.64
CA ASN A 116 8.48 5.15 -22.88
C ASN A 116 7.08 5.72 -22.62
N GLU A 117 6.18 5.67 -23.60
CA GLU A 117 4.79 6.09 -23.44
C GLU A 117 4.08 5.27 -22.36
N LYS A 118 4.32 3.96 -22.32
CA LYS A 118 3.78 3.08 -21.28
C LYS A 118 4.36 3.41 -19.90
N ILE A 119 5.67 3.62 -19.78
CA ILE A 119 6.30 4.00 -18.51
C ILE A 119 5.71 5.31 -17.98
N ILE A 120 5.57 6.33 -18.83
CA ILE A 120 4.98 7.62 -18.45
C ILE A 120 3.52 7.45 -18.04
N ALA A 121 2.73 6.68 -18.81
CA ALA A 121 1.34 6.39 -18.46
C ALA A 121 1.22 5.66 -17.11
N TYR A 122 2.12 4.73 -16.83
CA TYR A 122 2.19 4.01 -15.57
C TYR A 122 2.50 4.92 -14.39
N LEU A 123 3.51 5.80 -14.50
CA LEU A 123 3.84 6.80 -13.47
C LEU A 123 2.69 7.78 -13.23
N ASN A 124 1.95 8.16 -14.28
CA ASN A 124 0.74 8.98 -14.15
C ASN A 124 -0.44 8.22 -13.52
N CYS A 125 -0.41 6.89 -13.44
CA CYS A 125 -1.37 6.14 -12.61
C CYS A 125 -1.00 6.17 -11.12
N HIS A 126 0.22 6.62 -10.80
CA HIS A 126 0.84 6.70 -9.48
C HIS A 126 1.10 8.15 -9.06
N GLU A 127 0.22 9.08 -9.44
CA GLU A 127 0.35 10.53 -9.17
C GLU A 127 0.50 10.92 -7.69
N ARG A 128 0.21 10.01 -6.75
CA ARG A 128 0.42 10.24 -5.31
C ARG A 128 1.85 9.97 -4.86
N ASP A 129 2.63 9.31 -5.70
CA ASP A 129 3.94 8.76 -5.36
C ASP A 129 5.08 9.69 -5.84
N TRP A 130 4.75 10.78 -6.53
CA TRP A 130 5.70 11.79 -7.00
C TRP A 130 5.12 13.20 -6.96
N VAL A 131 6.00 14.20 -6.95
CA VAL A 131 5.65 15.64 -7.03
C VAL A 131 6.25 16.28 -8.28
N PRO A 132 5.63 17.30 -8.90
CA PRO A 132 6.11 17.90 -10.14
C PRO A 132 7.53 18.48 -10.06
N ASP A 133 7.94 18.91 -8.86
CA ASP A 133 9.24 19.47 -8.53
C ASP A 133 10.18 18.46 -7.89
N GLN A 134 10.00 17.15 -8.15
CA GLN A 134 10.80 16.04 -7.60
C GLN A 134 12.32 16.30 -7.75
N GLU A 135 12.76 16.81 -8.91
CA GLU A 135 14.16 17.14 -9.17
C GLU A 135 14.67 18.30 -8.30
N LEU A 136 13.81 19.25 -7.93
CA LEU A 136 14.19 20.35 -7.03
C LEU A 136 14.23 19.87 -5.57
N VAL A 137 13.30 19.01 -5.17
CA VAL A 137 13.22 18.48 -3.80
C VAL A 137 14.34 17.47 -3.53
N PHE A 138 14.70 16.63 -4.51
CA PHE A 138 15.61 15.50 -4.32
C PHE A 138 16.85 15.49 -5.22
N GLY A 139 17.00 16.42 -6.17
CA GLY A 139 18.02 16.32 -7.24
C GLY A 139 19.48 16.47 -6.79
N ILE A 140 19.82 17.48 -5.98
CA ILE A 140 21.23 17.79 -5.69
C ILE A 140 21.87 16.80 -4.70
N GLU A 141 21.23 16.59 -3.56
CA GLU A 141 21.79 15.76 -2.48
C GLU A 141 21.51 14.26 -2.68
N ASN A 142 20.38 13.89 -3.32
CA ASN A 142 20.03 12.48 -3.55
C ASN A 142 20.31 12.02 -4.99
N HIS A 143 20.92 12.87 -5.83
CA HIS A 143 21.24 12.57 -7.23
C HIS A 143 20.04 12.03 -8.04
N PHE A 144 18.84 12.52 -7.74
CA PHE A 144 17.62 12.06 -8.40
C PHE A 144 17.62 12.43 -9.90
N ALA A 145 17.24 11.49 -10.76
CA ALA A 145 17.03 11.71 -12.18
C ALA A 145 15.94 10.78 -12.74
N TRP A 146 14.97 11.35 -13.45
CA TRP A 146 13.88 10.57 -14.08
C TRP A 146 14.37 9.48 -15.02
N ASN A 147 15.48 9.72 -15.72
CA ASN A 147 16.07 8.71 -16.61
C ASN A 147 16.48 7.42 -15.89
N GLU A 148 16.88 7.50 -14.62
CA GLU A 148 17.19 6.29 -13.83
C GLU A 148 15.91 5.54 -13.46
N ILE A 149 14.84 6.25 -13.11
CA ILE A 149 13.51 5.66 -12.89
C ILE A 149 13.00 4.96 -14.15
N TYR A 150 13.14 5.59 -15.32
CA TYR A 150 12.72 5.00 -16.59
C TYR A 150 13.50 3.72 -16.91
N LYS A 151 14.81 3.69 -16.67
CA LYS A 151 15.63 2.48 -16.85
C LYS A 151 15.21 1.35 -15.92
N ILE A 152 14.86 1.66 -14.67
CA ILE A 152 14.37 0.67 -13.71
C ILE A 152 13.05 0.04 -14.20
N LEU A 153 12.16 0.85 -14.77
CA LEU A 153 10.84 0.40 -15.23
C LEU A 153 10.87 -0.25 -16.62
N GLU A 154 11.89 0.01 -17.43
CA GLU A 154 12.00 -0.48 -18.80
C GLU A 154 11.73 -1.98 -18.96
N PRO A 155 12.32 -2.89 -18.16
CA PRO A 155 12.10 -4.33 -18.31
C PRO A 155 10.63 -4.76 -18.17
N TYR A 156 9.83 -4.00 -17.40
CA TYR A 156 8.42 -4.30 -17.16
C TYR A 156 7.51 -3.94 -18.34
N PHE A 157 7.96 -3.04 -19.22
CA PHE A 157 7.20 -2.59 -20.39
C PHE A 157 7.84 -2.98 -21.73
N ASN A 158 9.13 -3.33 -21.74
CA ASN A 158 9.87 -3.86 -22.87
C ASN A 158 9.82 -5.41 -22.90
N ASN A 159 8.62 -5.95 -23.07
CA ASN A 159 8.38 -7.39 -23.17
C ASN A 159 7.11 -7.66 -24.00
N SER A 160 6.83 -8.94 -24.27
CA SER A 160 5.69 -9.38 -25.08
C SER A 160 4.40 -9.59 -24.30
N LEU A 161 4.34 -9.22 -23.01
CA LEU A 161 3.15 -9.41 -22.19
C LEU A 161 2.03 -8.47 -22.64
N SER A 162 0.79 -8.83 -22.29
CA SER A 162 -0.35 -7.94 -22.53
C SER A 162 -0.19 -6.64 -21.73
N ARG A 163 -0.76 -5.53 -22.22
CA ARG A 163 -0.66 -4.22 -21.56
C ARG A 163 -1.00 -4.25 -20.07
N LEU A 164 -2.06 -4.95 -19.69
CA LEU A 164 -2.45 -5.06 -18.28
C LEU A 164 -1.48 -5.93 -17.48
N THR A 165 -0.99 -7.02 -18.09
CA THR A 165 0.01 -7.90 -17.45
C THR A 165 1.35 -7.18 -17.24
N GLN A 166 1.72 -6.25 -18.11
CA GLN A 166 2.90 -5.39 -17.92
C GLN A 166 2.75 -4.52 -16.66
N VAL A 167 1.56 -3.94 -16.43
CA VAL A 167 1.28 -3.18 -15.21
C VAL A 167 1.33 -4.06 -13.97
N PHE A 168 0.73 -5.26 -13.99
CA PHE A 168 0.83 -6.18 -12.86
C PHE A 168 2.26 -6.62 -12.57
N LEU A 169 3.08 -6.82 -13.61
CA LEU A 169 4.48 -7.13 -13.44
C LEU A 169 5.22 -5.97 -12.76
N ALA A 170 4.95 -4.73 -13.15
CA ALA A 170 5.53 -3.54 -12.52
C ALA A 170 5.08 -3.40 -11.06
N ASP A 171 3.78 -3.50 -10.77
CA ASP A 171 3.23 -3.40 -9.41
C ASP A 171 3.80 -4.48 -8.48
N TYR A 172 3.91 -5.72 -8.96
CA TYR A 172 4.42 -6.84 -8.17
C TYR A 172 5.89 -6.68 -7.78
N ASN A 173 6.71 -6.10 -8.66
CA ASN A 173 8.14 -5.90 -8.39
C ASN A 173 8.42 -4.56 -7.68
N GLY A 174 7.36 -3.77 -7.43
CA GLY A 174 7.46 -2.46 -6.80
C GLY A 174 8.04 -1.39 -7.71
N ILE A 175 7.57 -0.17 -7.50
CA ILE A 175 8.35 1.03 -7.82
C ILE A 175 9.26 1.25 -6.61
N PRO A 176 10.60 1.33 -6.77
CA PRO A 176 11.49 1.63 -5.65
C PRO A 176 11.22 3.00 -5.03
#